data_AF-A0A9Q3KE84-F1
#
_entry.id   AF-A0A9Q3KE84-F1
#
_cell.length_a   1.000
_cell.length_b   1.000
_cell.length_c   1.000
_cell.angle_alpha   90.00
_cell.angle_beta   90.00
_cell.angle_gamma   90.00
#
_symmetry.space_group_name_H-M   'P 1'
#
loop_
_entity.id
_entity.type
_entity.pdbx_description
1 polymer ?
#
loop_
_entity_poly.entity_id
_entity_poly.type
_entity_poly.pdbx_seq_one_letter_code
_entity_poly.pdbx_strand_id
1 'polypeptide(L)'
;MVEYVNTLKRPSGIKEDDFKKIKRKSSNFFLEEGRLKIRNTPNPQIVFSIQNSQRRILKSLHEEMGHRGENETYRRVQENLLWEGMKKIVKKWVKSCKACQTRSHYHQKEEGRISFTSKFFERVSTDAVNVKSGRWKYLVVARDDFSGWPETIGLVRLTEKSGSEWFTS
;
A
#
# COMPACT_ATOMS: atom_id res chain seq x y z
N MET A 1 -19.38 -18.33 23.20
CA MET A 1 -19.98 -17.07 23.73
C MET A 1 -21.48 -17.04 23.49
N VAL A 2 -21.96 -17.21 22.24
CA VAL A 2 -23.40 -17.32 21.92
C VAL A 2 -24.13 -18.31 22.83
N GLU A 3 -23.64 -19.55 22.94
CA GLU A 3 -24.24 -20.58 23.79
C GLU A 3 -24.34 -20.18 25.27
N TYR A 4 -23.29 -19.56 25.82
CA TYR A 4 -23.30 -19.08 27.21
C TYR A 4 -24.28 -17.93 27.43
N VAL A 5 -24.35 -16.96 26.50
CA VAL A 5 -25.28 -15.83 26.60
C VAL A 5 -26.74 -16.30 26.49
N ASN A 6 -26.99 -17.38 25.72
CA ASN A 6 -28.33 -17.95 25.57
C ASN A 6 -28.77 -18.82 26.76
N THR A 7 -27.87 -19.68 27.24
CA THR A 7 -28.22 -20.75 28.18
C THR A 7 -27.77 -20.49 29.61
N LEU A 8 -26.88 -19.51 29.82
CA LEU A 8 -26.12 -19.29 31.06
C LEU A 8 -25.33 -20.51 31.56
N LYS A 9 -25.23 -21.57 30.74
CA LYS A 9 -24.47 -22.78 31.02
C LYS A 9 -23.09 -22.67 30.39
N ARG A 10 -22.10 -23.23 31.09
CA ARG A 10 -20.73 -23.36 30.56
C ARG A 10 -20.75 -24.25 29.30
N PRO A 11 -20.28 -23.76 28.15
CA PRO A 11 -20.17 -24.58 26.95
C PRO A 11 -19.20 -25.75 27.16
N SER A 12 -19.55 -26.93 26.63
CA SER A 12 -18.72 -28.13 26.73
C SER A 12 -17.40 -27.95 25.98
N GLY A 13 -16.27 -28.30 26.61
CA GLY A 13 -14.93 -28.30 25.98
C GLY A 13 -14.09 -27.03 26.16
N ILE A 14 -14.59 -26.01 26.87
CA ILE A 14 -13.82 -24.78 27.14
C ILE A 14 -13.06 -24.89 28.48
N LYS A 15 -11.76 -24.55 28.48
CA LYS A 15 -10.93 -24.44 29.72
C LYS A 15 -11.50 -23.40 30.68
N GLU A 16 -11.23 -23.57 31.97
CA GLU A 16 -11.85 -22.72 32.99
C GLU A 16 -11.42 -21.24 32.90
N ASP A 17 -10.17 -20.98 32.56
CA ASP A 17 -9.66 -19.61 32.39
C ASP A 17 -10.32 -18.88 31.22
N ASP A 18 -10.56 -19.59 30.11
CA ASP A 18 -11.25 -19.03 28.96
C ASP A 18 -12.73 -18.83 29.24
N PHE A 19 -13.35 -19.72 30.03
CA PHE A 19 -14.72 -19.54 30.51
C PHE A 19 -14.86 -18.31 31.42
N LYS A 20 -13.91 -18.07 32.34
CA LYS A 20 -13.89 -16.86 33.17
C LYS A 20 -13.82 -15.59 32.31
N LYS A 21 -13.01 -15.58 31.25
CA LYS A 21 -12.95 -14.45 30.28
C LYS A 21 -14.28 -14.24 29.56
N ILE A 22 -14.93 -15.32 29.11
CA ILE A 22 -16.24 -15.26 28.43
C ILE A 22 -17.30 -14.70 29.39
N LYS A 23 -17.37 -15.23 30.62
CA LYS A 23 -18.31 -14.78 31.66
C LYS A 23 -18.11 -13.31 32.03
N ARG A 24 -16.86 -12.85 32.12
CA ARG A 24 -16.55 -11.45 32.38
C ARG A 24 -16.98 -10.54 31.23
N LYS A 25 -16.78 -10.97 29.98
CA LYS A 25 -17.11 -10.17 28.78
C LYS A 25 -18.57 -10.25 28.39
N SER A 26 -19.31 -11.29 28.79
CA SER A 26 -20.68 -11.55 28.32
C SER A 26 -21.68 -10.46 28.68
N SER A 27 -21.46 -9.73 29.77
CA SER A 27 -22.30 -8.60 30.19
C SER A 27 -22.38 -7.49 29.15
N ASN A 28 -21.37 -7.38 28.27
CA ASN A 28 -21.34 -6.39 27.19
C ASN A 28 -22.12 -6.83 25.95
N PHE A 29 -22.71 -8.02 25.95
CA PHE A 29 -23.39 -8.57 24.79
C PHE A 29 -24.82 -8.99 25.12
N PHE A 30 -25.64 -9.10 24.08
CA PHE A 30 -26.97 -9.69 24.14
C PHE A 30 -27.25 -10.50 22.88
N LEU A 31 -28.26 -11.35 22.94
CA LEU A 31 -28.73 -12.10 21.78
C LEU A 31 -30.03 -11.50 21.28
N GLU A 32 -30.11 -11.32 19.97
CA GLU A 32 -31.30 -10.90 19.26
C GLU A 32 -31.37 -11.67 17.95
N GLU A 33 -32.48 -12.37 17.71
CA GLU A 33 -32.67 -13.23 16.52
C GLU A 33 -31.53 -14.26 16.32
N GLY A 34 -31.00 -14.83 17.41
CA GLY A 34 -29.89 -15.78 17.38
C GLY A 34 -28.53 -15.16 17.04
N ARG A 35 -28.43 -13.83 16.93
CA ARG A 35 -27.19 -13.09 16.66
C ARG A 35 -26.70 -12.39 17.91
N LEU A 36 -25.38 -12.47 18.14
CA LEU A 36 -24.74 -11.77 19.26
C LEU A 36 -24.55 -10.30 18.89
N LYS A 37 -25.06 -9.39 19.71
CA LYS A 37 -24.95 -7.93 19.54
C LYS A 37 -24.29 -7.28 20.75
N ILE A 38 -23.68 -6.11 20.58
CA ILE A 38 -23.07 -5.34 21.67
C ILE A 38 -24.07 -4.45 22.39
N ARG A 39 -23.93 -4.33 23.71
CA ARG A 39 -24.68 -3.39 24.55
C ARG A 39 -23.99 -2.02 24.61
N ASN A 40 -24.73 -1.01 25.05
CA ASN A 40 -24.25 0.35 25.35
C ASN A 40 -23.68 1.10 24.13
N THR A 41 -24.21 0.84 22.95
CA THR A 41 -23.92 1.63 21.74
C THR A 41 -25.23 2.15 21.14
N PRO A 42 -25.25 3.38 20.58
CA PRO A 42 -26.45 3.94 19.96
C PRO A 42 -27.06 3.02 18.89
N ASN A 43 -26.19 2.35 18.12
CA ASN A 43 -26.57 1.32 17.15
C ASN A 43 -25.89 0.00 17.52
N PRO A 44 -26.63 -1.00 18.07
CA PRO A 44 -26.08 -2.29 18.44
C PRO A 44 -25.48 -3.05 17.24
N GLN A 45 -24.15 -3.15 17.21
CA GLN A 45 -23.42 -3.88 16.17
C GLN A 45 -23.54 -5.39 16.37
N ILE A 46 -23.66 -6.14 15.26
CA ILE A 46 -23.63 -7.60 15.25
C ILE A 46 -22.18 -8.08 15.34
N VAL A 47 -21.89 -8.94 16.31
CA VAL A 47 -20.59 -9.59 16.46
C VAL A 47 -20.45 -10.68 15.40
N PHE A 48 -19.50 -10.49 14.49
CA PHE A 48 -19.30 -11.38 13.35
C PHE A 48 -17.92 -12.06 13.45
N SER A 49 -17.90 -13.37 13.70
CA SER A 49 -16.66 -14.16 13.86
C SER A 49 -16.27 -15.00 12.63
N ILE A 50 -17.18 -15.19 11.68
CA ILE A 50 -16.97 -16.08 10.53
C ILE A 50 -16.12 -15.38 9.46
N GLN A 51 -14.88 -15.84 9.29
CA GLN A 51 -13.89 -15.23 8.39
C GLN A 51 -14.35 -15.15 6.93
N ASN A 52 -14.99 -16.20 6.40
CA ASN A 52 -15.45 -16.22 5.01
C ASN A 52 -16.48 -15.13 4.72
N SER A 53 -17.40 -14.88 5.67
CA SER A 53 -18.39 -13.81 5.54
C SER A 53 -17.76 -12.44 5.69
N GLN A 54 -16.79 -12.26 6.60
CA GLN A 54 -16.02 -11.02 6.70
C GLN A 54 -15.37 -10.67 5.36
N ARG A 55 -14.74 -11.63 4.67
CA ARG A 55 -14.17 -11.42 3.34
C ARG A 55 -15.21 -10.99 2.30
N ARG A 56 -16.39 -11.61 2.28
CA ARG A 56 -17.48 -11.22 1.38
C ARG A 56 -17.96 -9.79 1.64
N ILE A 57 -18.11 -9.43 2.91
CA ILE A 57 -18.49 -8.08 3.34
C ILE A 57 -17.42 -7.07 2.91
N LEU A 58 -16.13 -7.34 3.19
CA LEU A 58 -15.05 -6.46 2.76
C LEU A 58 -15.01 -6.32 1.23
N LYS A 59 -15.20 -7.42 0.50
CA LYS A 59 -15.25 -7.41 -0.96
C LYS A 59 -16.34 -6.47 -1.48
N SER A 60 -17.53 -6.56 -0.90
CA SER A 60 -18.65 -5.72 -1.30
C SER A 60 -18.42 -4.25 -0.90
N LEU A 61 -17.91 -4.02 0.31
CA LEU A 61 -17.70 -2.66 0.82
C LEU A 61 -16.52 -1.93 0.16
N HIS A 62 -15.46 -2.65 -0.19
CA HIS A 62 -14.27 -2.07 -0.79
C HIS A 62 -14.33 -2.15 -2.31
N GLU A 63 -14.35 -3.34 -2.91
CA GLU A 63 -14.27 -3.51 -4.37
C GLU A 63 -15.54 -3.06 -5.09
N GLU A 64 -16.72 -3.53 -4.66
CA GLU A 64 -17.98 -3.27 -5.38
C GLU A 64 -18.48 -1.82 -5.22
N MET A 65 -18.11 -1.14 -4.13
CA MET A 65 -18.45 0.26 -3.87
C MET A 65 -17.37 1.28 -4.29
N GLY A 66 -16.47 0.87 -5.18
CA GLY A 66 -15.55 1.78 -5.87
C GLY A 66 -14.20 1.96 -5.18
N HIS A 67 -13.63 0.88 -4.64
CA HIS A 67 -12.28 0.84 -4.06
C HIS A 67 -12.01 1.89 -2.98
N ARG A 68 -12.95 2.04 -2.04
CA ARG A 68 -12.85 3.03 -0.96
C ARG A 68 -11.62 2.78 -0.09
N GLY A 69 -11.02 3.86 0.41
CA GLY A 69 -9.84 3.79 1.28
C GLY A 69 -10.09 3.09 2.61
N GLU A 70 -9.01 2.85 3.38
CA GLU A 70 -9.04 2.15 4.67
C GLU A 70 -10.06 2.74 5.65
N ASN A 71 -10.01 4.05 5.87
CA ASN A 71 -10.87 4.73 6.85
C ASN A 71 -12.34 4.60 6.51
N GLU A 72 -12.68 4.77 5.24
CA GLU A 72 -14.08 4.75 4.81
C GLU A 72 -14.66 3.34 4.76
N THR A 73 -13.84 2.36 4.35
CA THR A 73 -14.20 0.93 4.45
C THR A 73 -14.43 0.55 5.92
N TYR A 74 -13.53 0.95 6.82
CA TYR A 74 -13.67 0.71 8.25
C TYR A 74 -14.93 1.38 8.83
N ARG A 75 -15.20 2.62 8.44
CA ARG A 75 -16.38 3.39 8.88
C ARG A 75 -17.68 2.67 8.54
N ARG A 76 -17.81 2.13 7.32
CA ARG A 76 -19.00 1.37 6.90
C ARG A 76 -19.14 0.04 7.63
N VAL A 77 -18.04 -0.69 7.84
CA VAL A 77 -18.10 -1.97 8.58
C VAL A 77 -18.61 -1.72 10.01
N GLN A 78 -18.05 -0.72 10.70
CA GLN A 78 -18.40 -0.43 12.09
C GLN A 78 -19.80 0.18 12.28
N GLU A 79 -20.54 0.53 11.23
CA GLU A 79 -21.92 1.02 11.41
C GLU A 79 -22.83 -0.09 11.95
N ASN A 80 -22.60 -1.34 11.52
CA ASN A 80 -23.50 -2.46 11.81
C ASN A 80 -22.78 -3.71 12.35
N LEU A 81 -21.47 -3.80 12.23
CA LEU A 81 -20.71 -5.01 12.51
C LEU A 81 -19.53 -4.76 13.44
N LEU A 82 -19.24 -5.74 14.29
CA LEU A 82 -18.07 -5.74 15.17
C LEU A 82 -17.28 -7.03 15.01
N TRP A 83 -15.99 -6.91 14.68
CA TRP A 83 -15.07 -8.04 14.59
C TRP A 83 -13.88 -7.81 15.53
N GLU A 84 -13.31 -8.89 16.04
CA GLU A 84 -12.06 -8.79 16.79
C GLU A 84 -10.93 -8.37 15.85
N GLY A 85 -10.22 -7.29 16.21
CA GLY A 85 -9.14 -6.75 15.38
C GLY A 85 -9.58 -6.13 14.05
N MET A 86 -10.86 -5.76 13.91
CA MET A 86 -11.48 -5.25 12.68
C MET A 86 -10.63 -4.23 11.92
N LYS A 87 -10.10 -3.21 12.61
CA LYS A 87 -9.27 -2.17 11.99
C LYS A 87 -8.03 -2.76 11.29
N LYS A 88 -7.35 -3.74 11.92
CA LYS A 88 -6.19 -4.43 11.34
C LYS A 88 -6.58 -5.27 10.12
N ILE A 89 -7.73 -5.94 10.18
CA ILE A 89 -8.25 -6.77 9.09
C ILE A 89 -8.60 -5.90 7.88
N VAL A 90 -9.35 -4.81 8.08
CA VAL A 90 -9.71 -3.85 7.03
C VAL A 90 -8.45 -3.25 6.39
N LYS A 91 -7.50 -2.79 7.20
CA LYS A 91 -6.22 -2.28 6.72
C LYS A 91 -5.49 -3.28 5.83
N LYS A 92 -5.40 -4.54 6.27
CA LYS A 92 -4.73 -5.60 5.50
C LYS A 92 -5.46 -5.85 4.18
N TRP A 93 -6.80 -5.87 4.18
CA TRP A 93 -7.62 -6.08 2.99
C TRP A 93 -7.39 -5.01 1.93
N VAL A 94 -7.56 -3.73 2.31
CA VAL A 94 -7.39 -2.59 1.39
C VAL A 94 -5.96 -2.53 0.84
N LYS A 95 -4.95 -2.79 1.69
CA LYS A 95 -3.54 -2.86 1.25
C LYS A 95 -3.24 -4.04 0.33
N SER A 96 -4.00 -5.12 0.42
CA SER A 96 -3.84 -6.28 -0.48
C SER A 96 -4.55 -6.14 -1.82
N CYS A 97 -5.37 -5.09 -2.01
CA CYS A 97 -6.13 -4.90 -3.23
C CYS A 97 -5.24 -4.52 -4.42
N LYS A 98 -5.09 -5.45 -5.38
CA LYS A 98 -4.25 -5.27 -6.57
C LYS A 98 -4.61 -4.02 -7.36
N ALA A 99 -5.91 -3.77 -7.58
CA ALA A 99 -6.36 -2.59 -8.33
C ALA A 99 -5.94 -1.28 -7.66
N CYS A 100 -6.02 -1.18 -6.33
CA CYS A 100 -5.54 -0.03 -5.57
C CYS A 100 -4.03 0.10 -5.60
N GLN A 101 -3.29 -1.00 -5.44
CA GLN A 101 -1.82 -0.98 -5.45
C GLN A 101 -1.27 -0.55 -6.81
N THR A 102 -1.84 -1.04 -7.92
CA THR A 102 -1.40 -0.66 -9.27
C THR A 102 -1.71 0.81 -9.60
N ARG A 103 -2.77 1.39 -9.03
CA ARG A 103 -3.15 2.80 -9.24
C ARG A 103 -2.51 3.77 -8.25
N SER A 104 -1.80 3.26 -7.24
CA SER A 104 -1.16 4.09 -6.22
C SER A 104 -0.02 4.90 -6.82
N HIS A 105 0.01 6.22 -6.59
CA HIS A 105 1.15 7.08 -6.92
C HIS A 105 2.36 6.83 -6.01
N TYR A 106 2.14 6.18 -4.86
CA TYR A 106 3.21 5.81 -3.96
C TYR A 106 3.81 4.48 -4.41
N HIS A 107 4.99 4.56 -5.01
CA HIS A 107 5.83 3.41 -5.33
C HIS A 107 7.01 3.38 -4.36
N GLN A 108 7.35 2.20 -3.85
CA GLN A 108 8.67 2.02 -3.25
C GLN A 108 9.69 2.25 -4.36
N LYS A 109 10.47 3.32 -4.23
CA LYS A 109 11.62 3.56 -5.08
C LYS A 109 12.80 2.86 -4.44
N GLU A 110 13.59 2.17 -5.25
CA GLU A 110 14.92 1.77 -4.81
C GLU A 110 15.72 3.03 -4.47
N GLU A 111 16.50 2.96 -3.40
CA GLU A 111 17.38 4.04 -3.01
C GLU A 111 18.43 4.21 -4.12
N GLY A 112 18.56 5.43 -4.65
CA GLY A 112 19.50 5.72 -5.72
C GLY A 112 20.93 5.43 -5.27
N ARG A 113 21.64 4.55 -5.98
CA ARG A 113 23.05 4.29 -5.71
C ARG A 113 23.88 5.39 -6.37
N ILE A 114 24.43 6.29 -5.56
CA ILE A 114 25.42 7.26 -6.03
C ILE A 114 26.75 6.51 -6.17
N SER A 115 27.20 6.28 -7.39
CA SER A 115 28.54 5.75 -7.65
C SER A 115 29.53 6.92 -7.61
N PHE A 116 30.42 6.96 -6.62
CA PHE A 116 31.49 7.96 -6.58
C PHE A 116 32.66 7.51 -7.46
N THR A 117 33.32 8.45 -8.13
CA THR A 117 34.60 8.26 -8.82
C THR A 117 35.67 9.04 -8.06
N SER A 118 36.93 8.58 -8.09
CA SER A 118 38.03 9.15 -7.29
C SER A 118 39.18 9.68 -8.15
N LYS A 119 39.10 9.50 -9.47
CA LYS A 119 40.14 9.87 -10.42
C LYS A 119 39.52 10.63 -11.58
N PHE A 120 40.31 11.56 -12.14
CA PHE A 120 39.97 12.22 -13.39
C PHE A 120 39.78 11.18 -14.50
N PHE A 121 38.72 11.37 -15.28
CA PHE A 121 38.37 10.58 -16.47
C PHE A 121 38.12 9.08 -16.23
N GLU A 122 37.95 8.67 -14.97
CA GLU A 122 37.56 7.30 -14.62
C GLU A 122 36.10 7.00 -15.01
N ARG A 123 35.23 8.02 -14.93
CA ARG A 123 33.86 7.94 -15.42
C ARG A 123 33.43 9.24 -16.06
N VAL A 124 32.89 9.14 -17.27
CA VAL A 124 32.34 10.26 -18.03
C VAL A 124 30.86 10.02 -18.26
N SER A 125 30.03 10.93 -17.75
CA SER A 125 28.59 10.93 -18.04
C SER A 125 28.32 11.72 -19.31
N THR A 126 27.59 11.12 -20.24
CA THR A 126 27.25 11.73 -21.52
C THR A 126 25.75 11.91 -21.66
N ASP A 127 25.33 13.08 -22.14
CA ASP A 127 23.92 13.37 -22.45
C ASP A 127 23.80 14.16 -23.76
N ALA A 128 22.65 14.05 -24.42
CA ALA A 128 22.35 14.75 -25.66
C ALA A 128 21.09 15.61 -25.50
N VAL A 129 21.27 16.92 -25.57
CA VAL A 129 20.20 17.90 -25.42
C VAL A 129 19.74 18.40 -26.78
N ASN A 130 18.44 18.43 -27.02
CA ASN A 130 17.90 19.06 -28.22
C ASN A 130 17.95 20.59 -28.09
N VAL A 131 18.55 21.27 -29.06
CA VAL A 131 18.70 22.72 -29.08
C VAL A 131 18.16 23.31 -30.39
N LYS A 132 17.64 24.55 -30.31
CA LYS A 132 17.17 25.30 -31.48
C LYS A 132 18.05 26.52 -31.73
N SER A 133 19.36 26.29 -31.88
CA SER A 133 20.35 27.38 -32.02
C SER A 133 21.07 27.30 -33.36
N GLY A 134 20.68 28.19 -34.27
CA GLY A 134 21.28 28.30 -35.60
C GLY A 134 21.18 27.00 -36.40
N ARG A 135 22.32 26.51 -36.89
CA ARG A 135 22.40 25.25 -37.66
C ARG A 135 22.38 23.99 -36.79
N TRP A 136 22.62 24.12 -35.48
CA TRP A 136 22.77 22.99 -34.58
C TRP A 136 21.42 22.58 -34.00
N LYS A 137 21.15 21.27 -34.00
CA LYS A 137 19.91 20.67 -33.49
C LYS A 137 20.10 19.93 -32.18
N TYR A 138 21.33 19.50 -31.89
CA TYR A 138 21.69 18.77 -30.69
C TYR A 138 22.98 19.33 -30.12
N LEU A 139 23.09 19.33 -28.81
CA LEU A 139 24.33 19.53 -28.08
C LEU A 139 24.62 18.25 -27.32
N VAL A 140 25.74 17.60 -27.64
CA VAL A 140 26.22 16.46 -26.85
C VAL A 140 27.17 17.00 -25.80
N VAL A 141 26.95 16.61 -24.55
CA VAL A 141 27.75 17.01 -23.39
C VAL A 141 28.36 15.76 -22.80
N ALA A 142 29.68 15.73 -22.66
CA ALA A 142 30.42 14.73 -21.90
C ALA A 142 30.98 15.42 -20.67
N ARG A 143 30.68 14.91 -19.48
CA ARG A 143 31.17 15.45 -18.21
C ARG A 143 31.99 14.40 -17.50
N ASP A 144 33.21 14.75 -17.09
CA ASP A 144 33.95 13.96 -16.11
C ASP A 144 33.26 14.02 -14.74
N ASP A 145 32.92 12.87 -14.17
CA ASP A 145 32.12 12.78 -12.94
C ASP A 145 32.93 13.12 -11.68
N PHE A 146 34.26 13.09 -11.74
CA PHE A 146 35.12 13.42 -10.59
C PHE A 146 35.30 14.92 -10.45
N SER A 147 35.75 15.58 -11.52
CA SER A 147 36.05 17.01 -11.54
C SER A 147 34.88 17.89 -11.92
N GLY A 148 33.86 17.32 -12.58
CA GLY A 148 32.77 18.06 -13.19
C GLY A 148 33.13 18.72 -14.52
N TRP A 149 34.33 18.48 -15.07
CA TRP A 149 34.82 19.07 -16.32
C TRP A 149 33.90 18.72 -17.51
N PRO A 150 33.30 19.71 -18.19
CA PRO A 150 32.42 19.46 -19.32
C PRO A 150 33.14 19.69 -20.67
N GLU A 151 32.91 18.78 -21.60
CA GLU A 151 33.23 18.90 -23.02
C GLU A 151 31.94 18.85 -23.84
N THR A 152 31.83 19.68 -24.88
CA THR A 152 30.59 19.76 -25.66
C THR A 152 30.83 19.86 -27.16
N ILE A 153 29.96 19.22 -27.94
CA ILE A 153 29.92 19.35 -29.40
C ILE A 153 28.51 19.62 -29.90
N GLY A 154 28.39 20.57 -30.83
CA GLY A 154 27.15 20.84 -31.55
C GLY A 154 26.99 19.88 -32.72
N LEU A 155 25.81 19.27 -32.87
CA LEU A 155 25.48 18.35 -33.95
C LEU A 155 24.20 18.79 -34.69
N VAL A 156 24.20 18.66 -36.02
CA VAL A 156 23.01 18.88 -36.86
C VAL A 156 22.11 17.64 -36.86
N ARG A 157 22.70 16.45 -36.69
CA ARG A 157 22.02 15.16 -36.59
C ARG A 157 22.66 14.35 -35.47
N LEU A 158 21.84 13.74 -34.62
CA LEU A 158 22.31 12.83 -33.57
C LEU A 158 22.48 11.44 -34.19
N THR A 159 23.70 11.08 -34.56
CA THR A 159 24.05 9.75 -35.09
C THR A 159 25.22 9.18 -34.31
N GLU A 160 25.30 7.85 -34.24
CA GLU A 160 26.41 7.14 -33.57
C GLU A 160 27.77 7.59 -34.10
N LYS A 161 27.91 7.64 -35.43
CA LYS A 161 29.14 8.05 -36.11
C LYS A 161 29.61 9.46 -35.72
N SER A 162 28.68 10.43 -35.69
CA SER A 162 29.02 11.81 -35.31
C SER A 162 29.43 11.94 -33.84
N GLY A 163 28.90 11.07 -32.97
CA GLY A 163 29.33 10.99 -31.58
C GLY A 163 30.70 10.32 -31.45
N SER A 164 30.92 9.19 -32.12
CA SER A 164 32.17 8.43 -32.02
C SER A 164 33.38 9.21 -32.54
N GLU A 165 33.22 9.93 -33.66
CA GLU A 165 34.29 10.74 -34.25
C GLU A 165 34.86 11.75 -33.25
N TRP A 166 33.98 12.39 -32.46
CA TRP A 166 34.38 13.36 -31.44
C TRP A 166 35.13 12.75 -30.25
N PHE A 167 34.77 11.54 -29.82
CA PHE A 167 35.50 10.86 -28.74
C PHE A 167 36.88 10.34 -29.17
N THR A 168 37.13 10.24 -30.49
CA THR A 168 38.38 9.72 -31.05
C THR A 168 39.30 10.79 -31.65
N SER A 169 38.83 12.03 -31.79
CA SER A 169 39.55 13.18 -32.35
C SER A 169 40.42 13.87 -31.32
#